data_AF-A0A0N0ITX3-F1
#
_entry.id   AF-A0A0N0ITX3-F1
#
_cell.length_a   1.000
_cell.length_b   1.000
_cell.length_c   1.000
_cell.angle_alpha   90.00
_cell.angle_beta   90.00
_cell.angle_gamma   90.00
#
_symmetry.space_group_name_H-M   'P 1'
#
loop_
_entity.id
_entity.type
_entity.pdbx_description
1 polymer ?
#
loop_
_entity_poly.entity_id
_entity_poly.type
_entity_poly.pdbx_seq_one_letter_code
_entity_poly.pdbx_strand_id
1 'polypeptide(L)' 'MNSLVKGDFIRSTAVETFKYLTIFLKAKGDIEALNEVVETFLQQPDGKKFYDIVKEHLEEIEYSK' A
#
# COMPACT_ATOMS: atom_id res chain seq x y z
N MET A 1 -26.07 7.34 19.32
CA MET A 1 -25.48 6.53 18.22
C MET A 1 -24.01 6.89 18.15
N ASN A 2 -23.13 6.02 18.63
CA ASN A 2 -21.69 6.25 18.58
C ASN A 2 -21.24 6.26 17.12
N SER A 3 -20.77 7.42 16.67
CA SER A 3 -20.24 7.66 15.33
C SER A 3 -18.91 6.90 15.18
N LEU A 4 -18.99 5.60 14.95
CA LEU A 4 -17.84 4.70 14.73
C LEU A 4 -17.53 4.46 13.23
N VAL A 5 -18.18 5.16 12.30
CA VAL A 5 -18.13 4.81 10.87
C VAL A 5 -17.33 5.80 10.01
N LYS A 6 -16.86 6.92 10.56
CA LYS A 6 -16.29 8.01 9.72
C LYS A 6 -14.76 8.16 9.74
N GLY A 7 -14.05 7.54 10.67
CA GLY A 7 -12.59 7.74 10.81
C GLY A 7 -11.74 6.71 10.07
N ASP A 8 -12.05 5.42 10.27
CA ASP A 8 -11.12 4.32 9.95
C ASP A 8 -11.55 3.41 8.79
N PHE A 9 -12.82 3.46 8.38
CA PHE A 9 -13.35 2.54 7.35
C PHE A 9 -12.98 2.96 5.91
N ILE A 10 -12.44 4.17 5.75
CA ILE A 10 -11.77 4.63 4.53
C ILE A 10 -10.25 4.58 4.80
N ARG A 11 -9.70 3.40 5.08
CA ARG A 11 -8.34 3.13 4.58
C ARG A 11 -8.44 3.41 3.08
N SER A 12 -7.75 4.46 2.62
CA SER A 12 -7.92 5.00 1.26
C SER A 12 -7.99 3.85 0.27
N THR A 13 -8.99 3.85 -0.64
CA THR A 13 -9.07 2.88 -1.74
C THR A 13 -7.74 2.74 -2.47
N ALA A 14 -6.92 3.81 -2.50
CA ALA A 14 -5.58 3.79 -3.05
C ALA A 14 -4.60 2.89 -2.27
N VAL A 15 -4.63 2.90 -0.93
CA VAL A 15 -3.81 2.02 -0.08
C VAL A 15 -4.21 0.56 -0.28
N GLU A 16 -5.51 0.25 -0.26
CA GLU A 16 -5.97 -1.13 -0.48
C GLU A 16 -5.62 -1.61 -1.91
N THR A 17 -5.76 -0.75 -2.92
CA THR A 17 -5.34 -1.05 -4.30
C THR A 17 -3.83 -1.29 -4.39
N PHE A 18 -3.04 -0.47 -3.70
CA PHE A 18 -1.60 -0.62 -3.61
C PHE A 18 -1.22 -1.96 -2.97
N LYS A 19 -1.86 -2.34 -1.85
CA LYS A 19 -1.62 -3.62 -1.18
C LYS A 19 -1.91 -4.80 -2.11
N TYR A 20 -3.07 -4.78 -2.77
CA TYR A 20 -3.44 -5.82 -3.72
C TYR A 20 -2.44 -5.95 -4.88
N LEU A 21 -2.08 -4.83 -5.50
CA LEU A 21 -1.20 -4.81 -6.67
C LEU A 21 0.21 -5.31 -6.31
N THR A 22 0.76 -4.87 -5.19
CA THR A 22 2.10 -5.29 -4.75
C THR A 22 2.16 -6.78 -4.39
N ILE A 23 1.14 -7.33 -3.74
CA ILE A 23 1.01 -8.79 -3.52
C ILE A 23 0.98 -9.53 -4.86
N PHE A 24 0.16 -9.07 -5.80
CA PHE A 24 0.03 -9.70 -7.11
C PHE A 24 1.34 -9.71 -7.90
N LEU A 25 2.04 -8.58 -7.94
CA LEU A 25 3.32 -8.46 -8.64
C LEU A 25 4.42 -9.31 -7.99
N LYS A 26 4.49 -9.31 -6.65
CA LYS A 26 5.40 -10.19 -5.89
C LYS A 26 5.13 -11.67 -6.21
N ALA A 27 3.86 -12.10 -6.20
CA ALA A 27 3.48 -13.48 -6.51
C ALA A 27 3.80 -13.87 -7.96
N LYS A 28 3.73 -12.91 -8.90
CA LYS A 28 4.17 -13.11 -10.28
C LYS A 28 5.68 -13.10 -10.48
N GLY A 29 6.45 -12.64 -9.50
CA GLY A 29 7.89 -12.42 -9.63
C GLY A 29 8.25 -11.22 -10.52
N ASP A 30 7.30 -10.30 -10.76
CA ASP A 30 7.53 -9.10 -11.55
C ASP A 30 8.10 -7.98 -10.65
N ILE A 31 9.40 -8.09 -10.37
CA ILE A 31 10.10 -7.23 -9.42
C ILE A 31 10.26 -5.80 -9.96
N GLU A 32 10.39 -5.63 -11.28
CA GLU A 32 10.53 -4.31 -11.91
C GLU A 32 9.25 -3.49 -11.74
N ALA A 33 8.10 -4.07 -12.11
CA ALA A 33 6.81 -3.41 -11.91
C ALA A 33 6.51 -3.20 -10.41
N LEU A 34 6.88 -4.15 -9.55
CA LEU A 34 6.73 -4.00 -8.10
C LEU A 34 7.49 -2.77 -7.58
N ASN A 35 8.75 -2.60 -7.99
CA ASN A 35 9.56 -1.46 -7.61
C ASN A 35 8.95 -0.14 -8.09
N GLU A 36 8.50 -0.07 -9.35
CA GLU A 36 7.87 1.13 -9.91
C GLU A 36 6.60 1.52 -9.15
N VAL A 37 5.74 0.55 -8.81
CA VAL A 37 4.51 0.78 -8.04
C VAL A 37 4.83 1.31 -6.64
N VAL A 38 5.83 0.74 -5.97
CA VAL A 38 6.26 1.18 -4.63
C VAL A 38 6.77 2.62 -4.66
N GLU A 39 7.68 2.94 -5.58
CA GLU A 39 8.24 4.28 -5.70
C GLU A 39 7.17 5.32 -6.05
N THR A 40 6.31 5.01 -7.01
CA THR A 40 5.25 5.90 -7.45
C THR A 40 4.27 6.17 -6.33
N PHE A 41 3.84 5.14 -5.61
CA PHE A 41 2.86 5.29 -4.53
C PHE A 41 3.41 6.11 -3.37
N LEU A 42 4.66 5.89 -2.95
CA LEU A 42 5.31 6.64 -1.87
C LEU A 42 5.46 8.15 -2.17
N GLN A 43 5.49 8.54 -3.45
CA GLN A 43 5.53 9.95 -3.85
C GLN A 43 4.15 10.63 -3.80
N GLN A 44 3.06 9.86 -3.88
CA GLN A 44 1.69 10.38 -3.85
C GLN A 44 1.27 10.87 -2.46
N PRO A 45 0.30 11.79 -2.36
CA PRO A 45 -0.21 12.27 -1.07
C PRO A 45 -0.66 11.15 -0.13
N ASP A 46 -1.30 10.11 -0.68
CA ASP A 46 -1.76 8.96 0.11
C ASP A 46 -0.60 8.10 0.61
N GLY A 47 0.42 7.83 -0.21
CA GLY A 47 1.62 7.11 0.24
C GLY A 47 2.37 7.86 1.35
N LYS A 48 2.41 9.19 1.29
CA LYS A 48 2.99 10.03 2.35
C LYS A 48 2.12 10.03 3.61
N LYS A 49 0.80 10.17 3.45
CA LYS A 49 -0.16 10.23 4.57
C LYS A 49 -0.26 8.91 5.32
N PHE A 50 -0.13 7.79 4.61
CA PHE A 50 -0.26 6.43 5.15
C PHE A 50 1.08 5.68 5.13
N TYR A 51 2.20 6.40 5.23
CA TYR A 51 3.55 5.84 5.10
C TYR A 51 3.78 4.64 6.02
N ASP A 52 3.39 4.72 7.29
CA ASP A 52 3.60 3.63 8.25
C ASP A 52 2.84 2.35 7.86
N ILE A 53 1.59 2.49 7.38
CA ILE A 53 0.76 1.37 6.91
C ILE A 53 1.34 0.75 5.63
N VAL A 54 1.85 1.59 4.72
CA VAL A 54 2.52 1.14 3.49
C VAL A 54 3.80 0.40 3.83
N LYS A 55 4.60 0.93 4.75
CA LYS A 55 5.85 0.32 5.18
C LYS A 55 5.62 -1.04 5.85
N GLU A 56 4.67 -1.13 6.77
CA GLU A 56 4.29 -2.40 7.42
C GLU A 56 3.89 -3.45 6.37
N HIS A 57 3.07 -3.08 5.39
CA HIS A 57 2.69 -3.97 4.29
C HIS A 57 3.89 -4.45 3.46
N LEU A 58 4.84 -3.55 3.16
CA LEU A 58 6.04 -3.93 2.41
C LEU A 58 6.91 -4.91 3.20
N GLU A 59 6.99 -4.77 4.52
CA GLU A 59 7.64 -5.74 5.40
C GLU A 59 6.90 -7.10 5.39
N GLU A 60 5.57 -7.09 5.45
CA GLU A 60 4.72 -8.31 5.41
C GLU A 60 4.91 -9.14 4.14
N ILE A 61 5.10 -8.49 2.97
CA ILE A 61 5.32 -9.19 1.70
C ILE A 61 6.81 -9.48 1.42
N GLU A 62 7.67 -9.29 2.42
CA GLU A 62 9.13 -9.43 2.31
C GLU A 62 9.67 -8.66 1.10
N TYR A 63 9.20 -7.42 0.92
CA TYR A 63 9.71 -6.53 -0.11
C TYR A 63 11.11 -6.06 0.31
N SER A 64 12.10 -6.43 -0.52
CA SER A 64 13.45 -5.90 -0.45
C SER A 64 13.79 -5.38 -1.82
N LYS A 65 14.20 -4.11 -1.89
CA LYS A 65 14.73 -3.50 -3.10
C LYS A 65 16.20 -3.89 -3.29
#